data_AF-A0AAV5WER0-F1
#
_entry.id   AF-A0AAV5WER0-F1
#
_cell.length_a   1.000
_cell.length_b   1.000
_cell.length_c   1.000
_cell.angle_alpha   90.00
_cell.angle_beta   90.00
_cell.angle_gamma   90.00
#
_symmetry.space_group_name_H-M   'P 1'
#
loop_
_entity.id
_entity.type
_entity.pdbx_description
1 polymer ?
#
loop_
_entity_poly.entity_id
_entity_poly.type
_entity_poly.pdbx_seq_one_letter_code
_entity_poly.pdbx_strand_id
1 'polypeptide(L)'
;PSVHAHLEAESPDDVIDFVCGPDRTPVQIAKSSVLCEFSEKADEVNEKMLARLEGEVKSYRGIDMSLNGRIDSMPEWTMKETPAGFPPFELRLKVGAIVYVLKDLDPSNGLWTGVRLMVTQLGDELITCERIGDCEGDRVVVLSKCKFETDHFYRNQFPLRLAYAMTLKD
;
A
#
# COMPACT_ATOMS: atom_id res chain seq x y z
N PRO A 1 -11.61 -14.81 13.84
CA PRO A 1 -11.58 -13.80 14.92
C PRO A 1 -10.30 -12.95 14.83
N SER A 2 -10.43 -11.71 14.38
CA SER A 2 -9.33 -10.73 14.38
C SER A 2 -8.98 -10.41 15.84
N VAL A 3 -7.76 -10.73 16.26
CA VAL A 3 -7.28 -10.38 17.60
C VAL A 3 -6.81 -8.94 17.54
N HIS A 4 -7.58 -8.04 18.15
CA HIS A 4 -7.22 -6.62 18.26
C HIS A 4 -6.40 -6.42 19.54
N ALA A 5 -5.13 -6.10 19.39
CA ALA A 5 -4.29 -5.62 20.49
C ALA A 5 -4.28 -4.09 20.45
N HIS A 6 -4.63 -3.44 21.56
CA HIS A 6 -4.45 -1.99 21.73
C HIS A 6 -3.05 -1.75 22.27
N LEU A 7 -2.29 -0.90 21.58
CA LEU A 7 -0.99 -0.41 22.00
C LEU A 7 -1.05 1.12 22.03
N GLU A 8 -0.85 1.71 23.20
CA GLU A 8 -0.51 3.13 23.30
C GLU A 8 1.01 3.21 23.08
N ALA A 9 1.41 3.71 21.91
CA ALA A 9 2.81 3.85 21.54
C ALA A 9 3.21 5.32 21.52
N GLU A 10 4.31 5.65 22.18
CA GLU A 10 4.85 7.02 22.25
C GLU A 10 5.63 7.38 20.96
N SER A 11 6.13 6.38 20.23
CA SER A 11 6.86 6.56 18.98
C SER A 11 6.49 5.52 17.90
N PRO A 12 6.72 5.81 16.60
CA PRO A 12 6.56 4.81 15.55
C PRO A 12 7.49 3.61 15.71
N ASP A 13 8.64 3.78 16.35
CA ASP A 13 9.60 2.69 16.52
C ASP A 13 9.07 1.65 17.52
N ASP A 14 8.37 2.07 18.57
CA ASP A 14 7.69 1.17 19.51
C ASP A 14 6.60 0.34 18.82
N VAL A 15 5.85 0.97 17.92
CA VAL A 15 4.84 0.28 17.10
C VAL A 15 5.50 -0.75 16.20
N ILE A 16 6.59 -0.37 15.53
CA ILE A 16 7.29 -1.26 14.61
C ILE A 16 7.89 -2.44 15.35
N ASP A 17 8.51 -2.22 16.51
CA ASP A 17 9.11 -3.28 17.32
C ASP A 17 8.04 -4.21 17.91
N PHE A 18 6.83 -3.71 18.19
CA PHE A 18 5.68 -4.55 18.53
C PHE A 18 5.20 -5.41 17.35
N VAL A 19 5.12 -4.82 16.15
CA VAL A 19 4.67 -5.52 14.93
C VAL A 19 5.70 -6.53 14.44
N CYS A 20 6.99 -6.21 14.56
CA CYS A 20 8.14 -6.95 14.03
C CYS A 20 9.05 -7.52 15.11
N GLY A 21 8.53 -7.69 16.33
CA GLY A 21 9.31 -8.21 17.45
C GLY A 21 10.00 -9.53 17.09
N PRO A 22 11.15 -9.84 17.73
CA PRO A 22 12.02 -10.97 17.36
C PRO A 22 11.31 -12.33 17.38
N ASP A 23 10.21 -12.45 18.14
CA ASP A 23 9.43 -13.68 18.28
C ASP A 23 8.34 -13.85 17.21
N ARG A 24 8.19 -12.90 16.27
CA ARG A 24 7.15 -12.95 15.23
C ARG A 24 7.67 -13.52 13.92
N THR A 25 6.92 -14.48 13.39
CA THR A 25 7.18 -15.05 12.06
C THR A 25 6.83 -14.06 10.94
N PRO A 26 7.47 -14.13 9.75
CA PRO A 26 7.11 -13.29 8.60
C PRO A 26 5.62 -13.33 8.26
N VAL A 27 4.97 -14.49 8.42
CA VAL A 27 3.53 -14.65 8.19
C VAL A 27 2.70 -13.88 9.23
N GLN A 28 3.11 -13.86 10.49
CA GLN A 28 2.42 -13.08 11.53
C GLN A 28 2.59 -11.58 11.31
N ILE A 29 3.77 -11.14 10.88
CA ILE A 29 4.04 -9.75 10.51
C ILE A 29 3.17 -9.35 9.31
N ALA A 30 3.16 -10.19 8.27
CA ALA A 30 2.37 -9.99 7.06
C ALA A 30 0.85 -10.00 7.29
N LYS A 31 0.37 -10.58 8.40
CA LYS A 31 -1.04 -10.56 8.81
C LYS A 31 -1.38 -9.43 9.79
N SER A 32 -0.38 -8.70 10.29
CA SER A 32 -0.56 -7.60 11.25
C SER A 32 -0.58 -6.25 10.55
N SER A 33 -1.38 -5.30 11.03
CA SER A 33 -1.37 -3.91 10.56
C SER A 33 -1.57 -2.98 11.75
N VAL A 34 -0.96 -1.81 11.67
CA VAL A 34 -1.14 -0.71 12.62
C VAL A 34 -2.31 0.13 12.16
N LEU A 35 -3.18 0.52 13.10
CA LEU A 35 -4.20 1.52 12.84
C LEU A 35 -3.73 2.87 13.37
N CYS A 36 -3.69 3.88 12.51
CA CYS A 36 -3.28 5.24 12.83
C CYS A 36 -4.47 6.19 12.74
N GLU A 37 -4.45 7.24 13.55
CA GLU A 37 -5.45 8.33 13.48
C GLU A 37 -5.26 9.20 12.23
N PHE A 38 -4.00 9.43 11.83
CA PHE A 38 -3.63 10.31 10.72
C PHE A 38 -2.83 9.58 9.63
N SER A 39 -3.05 9.95 8.37
CA SER A 39 -2.37 9.35 7.21
C SER A 39 -0.88 9.60 7.23
N GLU A 40 -0.43 10.80 7.61
CA GLU A 40 0.99 11.13 7.76
C GLU A 40 1.71 10.16 8.71
N LYS A 41 1.03 9.73 9.77
CA LYS A 41 1.60 8.77 10.72
C LYS A 41 1.66 7.36 10.16
N ALA A 42 0.63 6.96 9.42
CA ALA A 42 0.63 5.67 8.73
C ALA A 42 1.75 5.62 7.68
N ASP A 43 1.94 6.70 6.92
CA ASP A 43 3.01 6.82 5.92
C ASP A 43 4.40 6.75 6.57
N GLU A 44 4.60 7.41 7.72
CA GLU A 44 5.86 7.32 8.47
C GLU A 44 6.18 5.87 8.89
N VAL A 45 5.19 5.16 9.44
CA VAL A 45 5.36 3.75 9.84
C VAL A 45 5.65 2.87 8.62
N ASN A 46 4.90 3.06 7.53
CA ASN A 46 5.08 2.32 6.28
C ASN A 46 6.48 2.52 5.69
N GLU A 47 6.99 3.76 5.66
CA GLU A 47 8.33 4.08 5.16
C GLU A 47 9.44 3.50 6.05
N LYS A 48 9.32 3.59 7.37
CA LYS A 48 10.27 2.97 8.30
C LYS A 48 10.29 1.45 8.15
N MET A 49 9.12 0.84 7.97
CA MET A 49 8.98 -0.60 7.71
C MET A 49 9.64 -1.01 6.39
N LEU A 50 9.40 -0.26 5.32
CA LEU A 50 10.05 -0.47 4.03
C LEU A 50 11.58 -0.33 4.14
N ALA A 51 12.07 0.63 4.92
CA ALA A 51 13.51 0.85 5.13
C ALA A 51 14.19 -0.35 5.78
N ARG A 52 13.51 -1.06 6.70
CA ARG A 52 14.03 -2.26 7.38
C ARG A 52 14.14 -3.49 6.49
N LEU A 53 13.40 -3.57 5.38
CA LEU A 53 13.52 -4.68 4.44
C LEU A 53 14.87 -4.66 3.72
N GLU A 54 15.43 -5.83 3.46
CA GLU A 54 16.60 -5.97 2.60
C GLU A 54 16.25 -5.69 1.13
N GLY A 55 17.27 -5.42 0.32
CA GLY A 55 17.12 -5.21 -1.12
C GLY A 55 16.92 -3.74 -1.54
N GLU A 56 16.90 -3.55 -2.86
CA GLU A 56 16.85 -2.22 -3.48
C GLU A 56 15.42 -1.68 -3.52
N VAL A 57 15.28 -0.40 -3.22
CA VAL A 57 14.01 0.32 -3.40
C VAL A 57 13.81 0.59 -4.88
N LYS A 58 12.64 0.20 -5.40
CA LYS A 58 12.13 0.67 -6.68
C LYS A 58 11.02 1.70 -6.46
N SER A 59 11.14 2.84 -7.14
CA SER A 59 10.15 3.91 -7.09
C SER A 59 9.34 3.94 -8.39
N TYR A 60 8.01 4.01 -8.26
CA TYR A 60 7.08 4.18 -9.36
C TYR A 60 6.37 5.52 -9.22
N ARG A 61 6.59 6.42 -10.18
CA ARG A 61 5.84 7.68 -10.26
C ARG A 61 4.52 7.48 -11.01
N GLY A 62 3.46 7.99 -10.42
CA GLY A 62 2.15 8.08 -11.01
C GLY A 62 2.12 9.16 -12.08
N ILE A 63 1.13 9.06 -12.96
CA ILE A 63 0.88 10.07 -13.99
C ILE A 63 -0.46 10.71 -13.67
N ASP A 64 -0.43 11.98 -13.27
CA ASP A 64 -1.62 12.78 -13.02
C ASP A 64 -1.98 13.61 -14.24
N MET A 65 -3.24 13.58 -14.64
CA MET A 65 -3.76 14.34 -15.78
C MET A 65 -5.10 14.99 -15.45
N SER A 66 -5.24 16.26 -15.80
CA SER A 66 -6.50 17.00 -15.71
C SER A 66 -7.56 16.37 -16.62
N LEU A 67 -8.80 16.27 -16.12
CA LEU A 67 -9.90 15.71 -16.90
C LEU A 67 -10.36 16.62 -18.05
N ASN A 68 -10.16 17.94 -17.92
CA ASN A 68 -10.51 18.89 -18.98
C ASN A 68 -9.33 19.20 -19.92
N GLY A 69 -8.19 18.50 -19.75
CA GLY A 69 -6.98 18.69 -20.55
C GLY A 69 -6.17 19.96 -20.23
N ARG A 70 -6.59 20.75 -19.23
CA ARG A 70 -5.88 21.95 -18.83
C ARG A 70 -5.21 21.75 -17.46
N ILE A 71 -3.89 21.90 -17.41
CA ILE A 71 -3.12 21.74 -16.16
C ILE A 71 -3.45 22.86 -15.17
N ASP A 72 -3.77 24.07 -15.67
CA ASP A 72 -4.16 25.23 -14.85
C ASP A 72 -5.47 25.03 -14.05
N SER A 73 -6.27 24.02 -14.39
CA SER A 73 -7.51 23.70 -13.69
C SER A 73 -7.36 22.60 -12.64
N MET A 74 -6.18 21.97 -12.52
CA MET A 74 -5.95 21.02 -11.44
C MET A 74 -5.79 21.79 -10.13
N PRO A 75 -6.54 21.45 -9.07
CA PRO A 75 -6.35 22.09 -7.78
C PRO A 75 -4.92 21.94 -7.26
N GLU A 76 -4.35 22.97 -6.63
CA GLU A 76 -2.97 22.93 -6.11
C GLU A 76 -2.72 21.77 -5.13
N TRP A 77 -3.75 21.34 -4.40
CA TRP A 77 -3.66 20.22 -3.47
C TRP A 77 -3.35 18.89 -4.19
N THR A 78 -3.70 18.73 -5.47
CA THR A 78 -3.49 17.48 -6.22
C THR A 78 -2.00 17.10 -6.33
N MET A 79 -1.10 18.08 -6.29
CA MET A 79 0.35 17.87 -6.33
C MET A 79 0.96 17.62 -4.96
N LYS A 80 0.26 17.98 -3.87
CA LYS A 80 0.77 17.93 -2.49
C LYS A 80 0.17 16.78 -1.68
N GLU A 81 -1.06 16.40 -1.99
CA GLU A 81 -1.84 15.44 -1.21
C GLU A 81 -2.25 14.26 -2.08
N THR A 82 -2.32 13.09 -1.45
CA THR A 82 -2.91 11.90 -2.07
C THR A 82 -4.36 11.80 -1.61
N PRO A 83 -5.36 11.86 -2.53
CA PRO A 83 -6.75 11.67 -2.16
C PRO A 83 -6.98 10.35 -1.40
N ALA A 84 -8.04 10.30 -0.59
CA ALA A 84 -8.49 9.06 0.02
C ALA A 84 -8.77 7.99 -1.06
N GLY A 85 -8.34 6.75 -0.84
CA GLY A 85 -8.46 5.65 -1.81
C GLY A 85 -7.52 5.74 -3.03
N PHE A 86 -6.70 6.78 -3.17
CA PHE A 86 -5.74 6.88 -4.28
C PHE A 86 -4.39 6.27 -3.91
N PRO A 87 -3.68 5.64 -4.86
CA PRO A 87 -2.29 5.29 -4.64
C PRO A 87 -1.44 6.56 -4.48
N PRO A 88 -0.34 6.49 -3.72
CA PRO A 88 0.58 7.62 -3.59
C PRO A 88 1.13 8.00 -4.96
N PHE A 89 1.40 9.30 -5.14
CA PHE A 89 1.99 9.79 -6.38
C PHE A 89 3.35 9.11 -6.64
N GLU A 90 4.16 8.97 -5.60
CA GLU A 90 5.37 8.15 -5.64
C GLU A 90 5.15 6.88 -4.80
N LEU A 91 5.08 5.73 -5.46
CA LEU A 91 4.96 4.43 -4.82
C LEU A 91 6.35 3.78 -4.72
N ARG A 92 6.88 3.69 -3.50
CA ARG A 92 8.18 3.08 -3.22
C ARG A 92 8.00 1.67 -2.65
N LEU A 93 8.67 0.69 -3.26
CA LEU A 93 8.54 -0.72 -2.90
C LEU A 93 9.89 -1.43 -2.91
N LYS A 94 9.96 -2.53 -2.15
CA LYS A 94 11.04 -3.52 -2.15
C LYS A 94 10.43 -4.92 -2.31
N VAL A 95 11.23 -5.88 -2.78
CA VAL A 95 10.82 -7.29 -2.72
C VAL A 95 10.64 -7.69 -1.25
N GLY A 96 9.59 -8.44 -0.95
CA GLY A 96 9.16 -8.77 0.41
C GLY A 96 8.24 -7.74 1.07
N ALA A 97 8.00 -6.58 0.44
CA ALA A 97 7.09 -5.59 0.98
C ALA A 97 5.65 -6.11 1.04
N ILE A 98 4.95 -5.79 2.13
CA ILE A 98 3.54 -6.15 2.30
C ILE A 98 2.69 -4.96 1.85
N VAL A 99 1.81 -5.21 0.89
CA VAL A 99 0.96 -4.21 0.24
C VAL A 99 -0.50 -4.62 0.32
N TYR A 100 -1.41 -3.66 0.17
CA TYR A 100 -2.84 -3.92 0.01
C TYR A 100 -3.37 -3.32 -1.29
N VAL A 101 -4.38 -3.97 -1.86
CA VAL A 101 -5.02 -3.56 -3.11
C VAL A 101 -6.03 -2.43 -2.85
N LEU A 102 -6.01 -1.38 -3.67
CA LEU A 102 -6.83 -0.16 -3.49
C LEU A 102 -8.15 -0.13 -4.25
N LYS A 103 -8.36 -1.07 -5.17
CA LYS A 103 -9.58 -1.15 -5.98
C LYS A 103 -9.86 -2.60 -6.33
N ASP A 104 -11.12 -2.90 -6.61
CA ASP A 104 -11.50 -4.21 -7.11
C ASP A 104 -10.86 -4.45 -8.49
N LEU A 105 -10.02 -5.48 -8.58
CA LEU A 105 -9.28 -5.85 -9.79
C LEU A 105 -9.85 -7.13 -10.42
N ASP A 106 -10.08 -8.13 -9.59
CA ASP A 106 -10.68 -9.40 -9.99
C ASP A 106 -11.45 -10.02 -8.81
N PRO A 107 -12.64 -9.49 -8.50
CA PRO A 107 -13.45 -9.97 -7.37
C PRO A 107 -13.80 -11.46 -7.48
N SER A 108 -14.00 -11.97 -8.70
CA SER A 108 -14.33 -13.37 -8.95
C SER A 108 -13.23 -14.31 -8.48
N ASN A 109 -11.97 -13.89 -8.58
CA ASN A 109 -10.83 -14.63 -8.05
C ASN A 109 -10.41 -14.16 -6.65
N GLY A 110 -11.19 -13.29 -5.99
CA GLY A 110 -10.90 -12.80 -4.64
C GLY A 110 -9.80 -11.74 -4.57
N LEU A 111 -9.58 -10.98 -5.64
CA LEU A 111 -8.71 -9.79 -5.67
C LEU A 111 -9.54 -8.51 -5.59
N TRP A 112 -10.11 -8.29 -4.41
CA TRP A 112 -10.92 -7.12 -4.03
C TRP A 112 -10.08 -6.10 -3.24
N THR A 113 -10.63 -4.92 -3.04
CA THR A 113 -10.01 -3.86 -2.21
C THR A 113 -9.67 -4.38 -0.81
N GLY A 114 -8.49 -4.03 -0.29
CA GLY A 114 -8.02 -4.43 1.04
C GLY A 114 -7.31 -5.78 1.10
N VAL A 115 -7.31 -6.57 0.01
CA VAL A 115 -6.53 -7.82 -0.04
C VAL A 115 -5.05 -7.51 0.13
N ARG A 116 -4.41 -8.19 1.09
CA ARG A 116 -2.98 -8.05 1.38
C ARG A 116 -2.15 -9.04 0.57
N LEU A 117 -1.08 -8.54 -0.02
CA LEU A 117 -0.15 -9.28 -0.86
C LEU A 117 1.29 -9.01 -0.42
N MET A 118 2.19 -9.94 -0.69
CA MET A 118 3.64 -9.78 -0.52
C MET A 118 4.28 -9.60 -1.89
N VAL A 119 5.04 -8.53 -2.09
CA VAL A 119 5.75 -8.28 -3.36
C VAL A 119 6.84 -9.34 -3.56
N THR A 120 6.84 -9.99 -4.71
CA THR A 120 7.87 -10.98 -5.08
C THR A 120 8.75 -10.53 -6.23
N GLN A 121 8.24 -9.70 -7.16
CA GLN A 121 9.02 -9.15 -8.26
C GLN A 121 8.58 -7.73 -8.62
N LEU A 122 9.56 -6.89 -8.98
CA LEU A 122 9.38 -5.47 -9.30
C LEU A 122 9.85 -5.17 -10.73
N GLY A 123 8.96 -5.39 -11.72
CA GLY A 123 9.18 -5.03 -13.13
C GLY A 123 8.93 -3.54 -13.40
N ASP A 124 9.13 -3.08 -14.63
CA ASP A 124 8.85 -1.66 -14.97
C ASP A 124 7.35 -1.42 -15.20
N GLU A 125 6.70 -2.35 -15.88
CA GLU A 125 5.27 -2.27 -16.22
C GLU A 125 4.39 -3.16 -15.33
N LEU A 126 4.99 -4.18 -14.70
CA LEU A 126 4.28 -5.19 -13.94
C LEU A 126 4.92 -5.41 -12.56
N ILE A 127 4.08 -5.57 -11.55
CA ILE A 127 4.48 -6.02 -10.21
C ILE A 127 3.90 -7.41 -10.01
N THR A 128 4.74 -8.34 -9.55
CA THR A 128 4.29 -9.67 -9.15
C THR A 128 4.25 -9.74 -7.63
N CYS A 129 3.15 -10.25 -7.10
CA CYS A 129 2.95 -10.44 -5.68
C CYS A 129 2.44 -11.86 -5.38
N GLU A 130 2.53 -12.24 -4.12
CA GLU A 130 1.91 -13.44 -3.59
C GLU A 130 0.83 -13.13 -2.56
N ARG A 131 -0.25 -13.91 -2.53
CA ARG A 131 -1.29 -13.79 -1.50
C ARG A 131 -0.77 -14.25 -0.14
N ILE A 132 -1.05 -13.46 0.90
CA ILE A 132 -0.65 -13.77 2.28
C ILE A 132 -1.75 -14.63 2.95
N GLY A 133 -1.49 -15.92 3.17
CA GLY A 133 -2.39 -16.82 3.89
C GLY A 133 -2.51 -18.22 3.29
N ASP A 134 -3.42 -19.03 3.85
CA ASP A 134 -3.62 -20.45 3.53
C ASP A 134 -4.72 -20.69 2.48
N CYS A 135 -4.78 -19.85 1.45
CA CYS A 135 -5.73 -20.07 0.34
C CYS A 135 -5.06 -20.97 -0.71
N GLU A 136 -5.56 -22.21 -0.86
CA GLU A 136 -5.25 -23.08 -2.00
C GLU A 136 -5.86 -22.48 -3.28
N GLY A 137 -4.99 -21.94 -4.15
CA GLY A 137 -5.35 -21.27 -5.40
C GLY A 137 -4.23 -20.31 -5.82
N ASP A 138 -4.20 -19.89 -7.09
CA ASP A 138 -3.09 -19.14 -7.73
C ASP A 138 -2.45 -18.13 -6.77
N ARG A 139 -1.29 -18.53 -6.25
CA ARG A 139 -0.54 -17.77 -5.26
C ARG A 139 -0.07 -16.45 -5.86
N VAL A 140 0.16 -16.44 -7.16
CA VAL A 140 0.80 -15.36 -7.91
C VAL A 140 -0.26 -14.40 -8.45
N VAL A 141 -0.12 -13.13 -8.09
CA VAL A 141 -0.92 -12.01 -8.61
C VAL A 141 0.00 -11.10 -9.40
N VAL A 142 -0.34 -10.85 -10.67
CA VAL A 142 0.39 -9.90 -11.52
C VAL A 142 -0.46 -8.65 -11.67
N LEU A 143 0.13 -7.51 -11.34
CA LEU A 143 -0.55 -6.22 -11.28
C LEU A 143 0.06 -5.25 -12.30
N SER A 144 -0.80 -4.49 -12.97
CA SER A 144 -0.42 -3.35 -13.82
C SER A 144 -0.97 -2.05 -13.24
N LYS A 145 -0.52 -0.92 -13.77
CA LYS A 145 -1.08 0.39 -13.43
C LYS A 145 -2.57 0.49 -13.79
N CYS A 146 -3.30 1.24 -12.98
CA CYS A 146 -4.72 1.50 -13.09
C CYS A 146 -5.00 3.01 -13.02
N LYS A 147 -6.08 3.44 -13.69
CA LYS A 147 -6.63 4.78 -13.53
C LYS A 147 -7.43 4.89 -12.23
N PHE A 148 -7.16 5.93 -11.45
CA PHE A 148 -7.90 6.42 -10.29
C PHE A 148 -8.40 7.82 -10.60
N GLU A 149 -9.69 8.10 -10.46
CA GLU A 149 -10.30 9.32 -10.99
C GLU A 149 -11.09 10.08 -9.91
N THR A 150 -10.92 11.40 -9.91
CA THR A 150 -11.70 12.38 -9.13
C THR A 150 -12.51 13.25 -10.10
N ASP A 151 -13.30 14.20 -9.60
CA ASP A 151 -13.99 15.16 -10.46
C ASP A 151 -13.06 16.14 -11.20
N HIS A 152 -11.77 16.21 -10.83
CA HIS A 152 -10.83 17.20 -11.37
C HIS A 152 -9.71 16.59 -12.22
N PHE A 153 -9.19 15.44 -11.79
CA PHE A 153 -8.04 14.80 -12.41
C PHE A 153 -8.13 13.28 -12.26
N TYR A 154 -7.29 12.57 -13.02
CA TYR A 154 -7.01 11.17 -12.77
C TYR A 154 -5.53 10.90 -12.58
N ARG A 155 -5.24 9.86 -11.81
CA ARG A 155 -3.91 9.29 -11.57
C ARG A 155 -3.82 7.90 -12.20
N ASN A 156 -2.84 7.67 -13.06
CA ASN A 156 -2.49 6.32 -13.52
C ASN A 156 -1.31 5.79 -12.70
N GLN A 157 -1.54 4.74 -11.91
CA GLN A 157 -0.56 4.19 -10.98
C GLN A 157 -0.93 2.76 -10.57
N PHE A 158 0.03 1.97 -10.06
CA PHE A 158 -0.26 0.66 -9.48
C PHE A 158 -1.30 0.77 -8.36
N PRO A 159 -2.30 -0.12 -8.32
CA PRO A 159 -3.41 -0.07 -7.36
C PRO A 159 -2.99 -0.60 -5.98
N LEU A 160 -1.88 -0.10 -5.44
CA LEU A 160 -1.22 -0.61 -4.25
C LEU A 160 -0.85 0.51 -3.27
N ARG A 161 -0.90 0.18 -1.98
CA ARG A 161 -0.24 0.91 -0.88
C ARG A 161 0.45 -0.07 0.06
N LEU A 162 1.45 0.40 0.80
CA LEU A 162 2.08 -0.39 1.87
C LEU A 162 1.05 -0.68 2.96
N ALA A 163 1.07 -1.91 3.47
CA ALA A 163 0.05 -2.43 4.38
C ALA A 163 0.58 -2.67 5.80
N TYR A 164 1.58 -1.93 6.25
CA TYR A 164 2.08 -2.05 7.63
C TYR A 164 1.30 -1.16 8.58
N ALA A 165 0.87 0.00 8.09
CA ALA A 165 -0.03 0.91 8.77
C ALA A 165 -1.12 1.41 7.82
N MET A 166 -2.30 1.65 8.38
CA MET A 166 -3.47 2.18 7.70
C MET A 166 -4.24 3.12 8.62
N THR A 167 -5.17 3.89 8.08
CA THR A 167 -6.09 4.75 8.81
C THR A 167 -7.52 4.22 8.71
N LEU A 168 -8.44 4.80 9.50
CA LEU A 168 -9.88 4.49 9.38
C LEU A 168 -10.50 4.96 8.06
N LYS A 169 -9.81 5.80 7.29
CA LYS A 169 -10.29 6.39 6.05
C LYS A 169 -9.78 5.68 4.80
N ASP A 170 -8.93 4.67 4.98
CA ASP A 170 -8.35 3.87 3.89
C ASP A 170 -9.28 2.73 3.44
#